data_AF-J7LI47-F1
#
_entry.id   AF-J7LI47-F1
#
_cell.length_a   1.000
_cell.length_b   1.000
_cell.length_c   1.000
_cell.angle_alpha   90.00
_cell.angle_beta   90.00
_cell.angle_gamma   90.00
#
_symmetry.space_group_name_H-M   'P 1'
#
loop_
_entity.id
_entity.type
_entity.pdbx_description
1 polymer ?
#
loop_
_entity_poly.entity_id
_entity_poly.type
_entity_poly.pdbx_seq_one_letter_code
_entity_poly.pdbx_strand_id
1 'polypeptide(L)'
;MLSVTVNARGEIAELRFHTDKYRMMAPAELASAIVEVVERARRDVARQVSDAMGGLIPGDSAAREQAVAGDPTALLEELGLGRVHPPT
;
A
#
# COMPACT_ATOMS: atom_id res chain seq x y z
N MET A 1 -9.55 -9.55 17.50
CA MET A 1 -10.66 -8.73 18.03
C MET A 1 -11.48 -8.15 16.89
N LEU A 2 -10.84 -7.53 15.91
CA LEU A 2 -11.42 -7.24 14.60
C LEU A 2 -10.42 -7.60 13.49
N SER A 3 -10.91 -7.75 12.25
CA SER A 3 -10.12 -7.91 11.04
C SER A 3 -10.68 -7.00 9.94
N VAL A 4 -9.81 -6.61 9.00
CA VAL A 4 -10.15 -5.79 7.85
C VAL A 4 -9.61 -6.46 6.59
N THR A 5 -10.44 -6.53 5.56
CA THR A 5 -10.03 -6.90 4.20
C THR A 5 -9.94 -5.64 3.37
N VAL A 6 -8.84 -5.47 2.65
CA VAL A 6 -8.60 -4.33 1.77
C VAL A 6 -8.40 -4.86 0.35
N ASN A 7 -8.98 -4.19 -0.64
CA ASN A 7 -8.79 -4.56 -2.05
C ASN A 7 -7.43 -4.02 -2.57
N ALA A 8 -7.03 -4.40 -3.79
CA ALA A 8 -5.77 -3.97 -4.38
C ALA A 8 -5.60 -2.44 -4.53
N ARG A 9 -6.67 -1.65 -4.36
CA ARG A 9 -6.64 -0.17 -4.40
C ARG A 9 -6.46 0.47 -3.03
N GLY A 10 -6.37 -0.30 -1.95
CA GLY A 10 -6.31 0.25 -0.58
C GLY A 10 -7.68 0.60 0.01
N GLU A 11 -8.77 0.20 -0.64
CA GLU A 11 -10.15 0.43 -0.17
C GLU A 11 -10.62 -0.72 0.71
N ILE A 12 -11.37 -0.41 1.77
CA ILE A 12 -11.92 -1.43 2.68
C ILE A 12 -13.02 -2.20 1.94
N ALA A 13 -12.81 -3.51 1.80
CA ALA A 13 -13.80 -4.45 1.25
C ALA A 13 -14.64 -5.10 2.36
N GLU A 14 -14.04 -5.33 3.54
CA GLU A 14 -14.73 -5.93 4.69
C GLU A 14 -14.13 -5.43 6.01
N LEU A 15 -14.98 -5.26 7.02
CA LEU A 15 -14.59 -5.07 8.42
C LEU A 15 -15.40 -6.04 9.28
N ARG A 16 -14.72 -6.85 10.09
CA ARG A 16 -15.36 -7.88 10.91
C ARG A 16 -14.91 -7.81 12.36
N PHE A 17 -15.87 -7.79 13.27
CA PHE A 17 -15.61 -8.00 14.71
C PHE A 17 -15.77 -9.48 15.04
N HIS A 18 -14.79 -10.06 15.72
CA HIS A 18 -14.79 -11.50 16.06
C HIS A 18 -15.40 -11.79 17.43
N THR A 19 -15.54 -10.77 18.27
CA THR A 19 -16.10 -10.88 19.62
C THR A 19 -16.85 -9.60 19.97
N ASP A 20 -17.71 -9.64 20.99
CA ASP A 20 -18.43 -8.46 21.49
C ASP A 20 -17.58 -7.55 22.41
N LYS A 21 -16.29 -7.86 22.60
CA LYS A 21 -15.40 -7.08 23.49
C LYS A 21 -15.33 -5.60 23.10
N TYR A 22 -15.58 -5.25 21.83
CA TYR A 22 -15.59 -3.86 21.35
C TYR A 22 -16.65 -2.99 22.05
N ARG A 23 -17.73 -3.61 22.54
CA ARG A 23 -18.80 -2.91 23.26
C ARG A 23 -18.37 -2.37 24.63
N MET A 24 -17.31 -2.96 25.20
CA MET A 24 -16.75 -2.57 26.50
C MET A 24 -15.55 -1.62 26.38
N MET A 25 -15.11 -1.31 25.15
CA MET A 25 -13.99 -0.40 24.93
C MET A 25 -14.43 1.06 25.09
N ALA A 26 -13.50 1.91 25.52
CA ALA A 26 -13.71 3.34 25.38
C ALA A 26 -13.83 3.71 23.89
N PRO A 27 -14.70 4.67 23.50
CA PRO A 27 -14.88 5.04 22.10
C PRO A 27 -13.58 5.42 21.38
N ALA A 28 -12.68 6.13 22.06
CA ALA A 28 -11.37 6.52 21.53
C ALA A 28 -10.43 5.32 21.32
N GLU A 29 -10.50 4.32 22.19
CA GLU A 29 -9.70 3.10 22.09
C GLU A 29 -10.17 2.25 20.90
N LEU A 30 -11.49 2.13 20.72
CA LEU A 30 -12.07 1.42 19.57
C LEU A 30 -11.72 2.10 18.25
N ALA A 31 -11.84 3.43 18.17
CA ALA A 31 -11.46 4.19 16.98
C ALA A 31 -9.98 3.96 16.63
N SER A 32 -9.09 4.04 17.62
CA SER A 32 -7.66 3.79 17.43
C SER A 32 -7.38 2.37 16.93
N ALA A 33 -8.05 1.36 17.51
CA ALA A 33 -7.88 -0.03 17.09
C ALA A 33 -8.34 -0.28 15.65
N ILE A 34 -9.44 0.36 15.21
CA ILE A 34 -9.92 0.26 13.82
C ILE A 34 -8.90 0.89 12.88
N VAL A 35 -8.46 2.12 13.17
CA VAL A 35 -7.48 2.83 12.32
C VAL A 35 -6.17 2.03 12.21
N GLU A 36 -5.67 1.49 13.32
CA GLU A 36 -4.43 0.69 13.32
C GLU A 36 -4.52 -0.52 12.38
N VAL A 37 -5.63 -1.26 12.45
CA VAL A 37 -5.83 -2.47 11.63
C VAL A 37 -6.02 -2.12 10.15
N VAL A 38 -6.75 -1.05 9.84
CA VAL A 38 -6.93 -0.56 8.46
C VAL A 38 -5.58 -0.15 7.87
N GLU A 39 -4.79 0.62 8.60
CA GLU A 39 -3.48 1.09 8.15
C GLU A 39 -2.48 -0.06 7.98
N ARG A 40 -2.54 -1.08 8.85
CA ARG A 40 -1.76 -2.32 8.67
C ARG A 40 -2.16 -3.04 7.39
N ALA A 41 -3.45 -3.28 7.18
CA ALA A 41 -3.95 -3.98 6.00
C ALA A 41 -3.58 -3.25 4.69
N ARG A 42 -3.65 -1.91 4.67
CA ARG A 42 -3.23 -1.10 3.52
C ARG A 42 -1.74 -1.25 3.19
N ARG A 43 -0.88 -1.21 4.21
CA ARG A 43 0.57 -1.44 4.03
C ARG A 43 0.87 -2.84 3.51
N ASP A 44 0.12 -3.84 3.98
CA ASP A 44 0.32 -5.22 3.55
C ASP A 44 -0.11 -5.42 2.09
N VAL A 45 -1.24 -4.84 1.68
CA VAL A 45 -1.66 -4.84 0.27
C VAL A 45 -0.67 -4.08 -0.60
N ALA A 46 -0.21 -2.89 -0.17
CA ALA A 46 0.80 -2.13 -0.92
C ALA A 46 2.03 -3.01 -1.17
N ARG A 47 2.57 -3.64 -0.12
CA ARG A 47 3.71 -4.57 -0.22
C ARG A 47 3.42 -5.75 -1.15
N GLN A 48 2.22 -6.33 -1.10
CA GLN A 48 1.85 -7.45 -1.97
C GLN A 48 1.75 -7.03 -3.44
N VAL A 49 1.18 -5.86 -3.73
CA VAL A 49 1.11 -5.30 -5.09
C VAL A 49 2.51 -4.98 -5.59
N SER A 50 3.31 -4.34 -4.74
CA SER A 50 4.73 -4.06 -4.92
C SER A 50 5.54 -5.31 -5.30
N ASP A 51 5.43 -6.39 -4.53
CA ASP A 51 6.12 -7.66 -4.78
C ASP A 51 5.65 -8.31 -6.09
N ALA A 52 4.34 -8.29 -6.36
CA ALA A 52 3.77 -8.86 -7.59
C ALA A 52 4.19 -8.07 -8.85
N MET A 53 4.31 -6.75 -8.74
CA MET A 53 4.68 -5.86 -9.84
C MET A 53 6.19 -5.73 -10.01
N GLY A 54 6.99 -5.93 -8.95
CA GLY A 54 8.45 -5.82 -8.99
C GLY A 54 9.12 -6.73 -10.02
N GLY A 55 8.51 -7.89 -10.32
CA GLY A 55 8.97 -8.78 -11.40
C GLY A 55 8.63 -8.32 -12.82
N LEU A 56 7.69 -7.37 -12.97
CA LEU A 56 7.19 -6.87 -14.26
C LEU A 56 7.80 -5.51 -14.64
N ILE A 57 8.28 -4.75 -13.66
CA ILE A 57 8.94 -3.47 -13.89
C ILE A 57 10.32 -3.75 -14.51
N PRO A 58 10.67 -3.24 -15.70
CA PRO A 58 12.05 -3.34 -16.22
C PRO A 58 12.94 -2.33 -15.47
N GLY A 59 14.14 -2.70 -15.06
CA GLY A 59 15.06 -1.82 -14.32
C GLY A 59 16.01 -2.60 -13.40
N ASP A 60 16.94 -1.94 -12.72
CA ASP A 60 17.76 -2.55 -11.69
C ASP A 60 16.98 -2.70 -10.37
N SER A 61 17.48 -3.53 -9.45
CA SER A 61 16.75 -3.83 -8.21
C SER A 61 16.50 -2.60 -7.33
N ALA A 62 17.39 -1.60 -7.36
CA ALA A 62 17.30 -0.42 -6.51
C ALA A 62 16.32 0.63 -7.07
N ALA A 63 16.36 0.87 -8.38
CA ALA A 63 15.42 1.74 -9.08
C ALA A 63 13.99 1.14 -9.06
N ARG A 64 13.88 -0.18 -9.19
CA ARG A 64 12.61 -0.92 -9.00
C ARG A 64 12.06 -0.74 -7.59
N GLU A 65 12.87 -0.90 -6.56
CA GLU A 65 12.43 -0.80 -5.16
C GLU A 65 11.91 0.60 -4.82
N GLN A 66 12.54 1.65 -5.35
CA GLN A 66 12.08 3.04 -5.18
C GLN A 66 10.76 3.31 -5.90
N ALA A 67 10.62 2.84 -7.15
CA ALA A 67 9.38 2.98 -7.90
C ALA A 67 8.21 2.26 -7.22
N VAL A 68 8.48 1.08 -6.68
CA VAL A 68 7.57 0.27 -5.89
C VAL A 68 7.19 0.95 -4.57
N ALA A 69 8.09 1.73 -3.98
CA ALA A 69 7.84 2.56 -2.80
C ALA A 69 7.10 3.88 -3.11
N GLY A 70 6.81 4.16 -4.39
CA GLY A 70 6.05 5.33 -4.85
C GLY A 70 6.89 6.47 -5.42
N ASP A 71 8.21 6.29 -5.57
CA ASP A 71 9.10 7.24 -6.25
C ASP A 71 9.67 6.61 -7.54
N PRO A 72 9.03 6.83 -8.70
CA PRO A 72 9.46 6.21 -9.94
C PRO A 72 10.62 6.95 -10.64
N THR A 73 11.22 7.97 -10.03
CA THR A 73 12.16 8.87 -10.72
C THR A 73 13.39 8.14 -11.26
N ALA A 74 14.08 7.38 -10.41
CA ALA A 74 15.28 6.62 -10.80
C ALA A 74 14.97 5.58 -11.90
N LEU A 75 13.83 4.90 -11.78
CA LEU A 75 13.34 3.94 -12.77
C LEU A 75 13.09 4.59 -14.13
N LEU A 76 12.47 5.77 -14.16
CA LEU A 76 12.17 6.48 -15.40
C LEU A 76 13.45 6.96 -16.10
N GLU A 77 14.46 7.37 -15.36
CA GLU A 77 15.78 7.69 -15.91
C GLU A 77 16.45 6.46 -16.53
N GLU A 78 16.40 5.32 -15.84
CA GLU A 78 16.96 4.06 -16.32
C GLU A 78 16.30 3.58 -17.62
N LEU A 79 14.98 3.73 -17.72
CA LEU A 79 14.22 3.40 -18.92
C LEU A 79 14.40 4.41 -20.06
N GLY A 80 15.19 5.48 -19.86
CA GLY A 80 15.39 6.54 -20.84
C GLY A 80 14.17 7.45 -21.03
N LEU A 81 13.21 7.41 -20.11
CA LEU A 81 11.94 8.16 -20.15
C LEU A 81 11.98 9.44 -19.31
N GLY A 82 13.06 9.68 -18.56
CA GLY A 82 13.22 10.84 -17.66
C GLY A 82 13.47 12.20 -18.34
N ARG A 83 13.70 12.24 -19.67
CA ARG A 83 13.88 13.48 -20.43
C ARG A 83 12.90 13.58 -21.59
N VAL A 84 11.75 14.20 -21.36
CA VAL A 84 10.92 14.71 -22.46
C VAL A 84 11.59 16.00 -22.97
N HIS A 85 12.39 15.92 -24.04
CA HIS A 85 12.79 17.12 -24.78
C HIS A 85 11.54 17.74 -25.41
N PRO A 86 11.27 19.05 -25.23
CA PRO A 86 10.20 19.70 -25.97
C PRO A 86 10.56 19.76 -27.46
N PRO A 87 9.61 19.58 -28.39
CA PRO A 87 9.86 19.77 -29.82
C PRO A 87 10.20 21.24 -30.08
N THR A 88 11.34 21.48 -30.75
CA THR A 88 11.73 22.77 -31.35
C THR A 88 10.80 23.16 -32.49
#